data_AF-A0A059AID2-F1
#
_entry.id   AF-A0A059AID2-F1
#
_cell.length_a   1.000
_cell.length_b   1.000
_cell.length_c   1.000
_cell.angle_alpha   90.00
_cell.angle_beta   90.00
_cell.angle_gamma   90.00
#
_symmetry.space_group_name_H-M   'P 1'
#
loop_
_entity.id
_entity.type
_entity.pdbx_description
1 polymer ?
#
loop_
_entity_poly.entity_id
_entity_poly.type
_entity_poly.pdbx_seq_one_letter_code
_entity_poly.pdbx_strand_id
1 'polypeptide(L)'
;AGTAPLSTTGFALDPGASTSVTVPASWSGRIWGPTLCSQDPATGKFACLTGDCGSSALECSGAGGLDFYDVSLVDRYNLPMLVVPHGGAASRAGNCTAMGCAANLNVACPQEMKVTSAGSEGGVACKSACDAFGDPQYCCSGAYGSPNTCNPSQYSEFFKRACPKAYSYAYDDGTSTFTCASADYEITFCPKPSTSVKAAGGEYAMLAAEVSGGVASSSWTPPLSAVAVAVSAT
;
A
#
# COMPACT_ATOMS: atom_id res chain seq x y z
N ALA A 1 11.79 -16.30 18.01
CA ALA A 1 12.15 -17.68 17.63
C ALA A 1 11.01 -18.27 16.81
N GLY A 2 11.29 -18.82 15.62
CA GLY A 2 10.46 -19.89 15.06
C GLY A 2 10.02 -19.80 13.60
N THR A 3 9.75 -18.62 13.03
CA THR A 3 9.30 -18.54 11.63
C THR A 3 10.48 -18.68 10.68
N ALA A 4 10.37 -19.58 9.71
CA ALA A 4 11.38 -19.73 8.67
C ALA A 4 11.50 -18.40 7.89
N PRO A 5 12.73 -17.97 7.54
CA PRO A 5 12.91 -16.80 6.69
C PRO A 5 12.22 -17.02 5.34
N LEU A 6 11.68 -15.94 4.77
CA LEU A 6 11.14 -15.99 3.42
C LEU A 6 12.24 -16.36 2.42
N SER A 7 11.85 -16.98 1.30
CA SER A 7 12.77 -17.35 0.23
C SER A 7 13.42 -16.13 -0.44
N THR A 8 12.83 -14.95 -0.30
CA THR A 8 13.34 -13.64 -0.74
C THR A 8 12.71 -12.56 0.14
N THR A 9 13.40 -11.43 0.27
CA THR A 9 12.95 -10.21 0.93
C THR A 9 13.02 -8.98 0.02
N GLY A 10 13.33 -9.15 -1.28
CA GLY A 10 13.29 -8.11 -2.30
C GLY A 10 13.68 -8.60 -3.70
N PHE A 11 12.91 -8.22 -4.71
CA PHE A 11 13.14 -8.59 -6.10
C PHE A 11 12.69 -7.47 -7.05
N ALA A 12 13.26 -7.44 -8.25
CA ALA A 12 12.78 -6.59 -9.33
C ALA A 12 11.57 -7.24 -10.02
N LEU A 13 10.57 -6.44 -10.38
CA LEU A 13 9.38 -6.93 -11.07
C LEU A 13 9.00 -5.96 -12.19
N ASP A 14 9.18 -6.41 -13.43
CA ASP A 14 8.94 -5.60 -14.61
C ASP A 14 7.44 -5.37 -14.86
N PRO A 15 7.04 -4.29 -15.56
CA PRO A 15 5.65 -4.02 -15.88
C PRO A 15 4.96 -5.21 -16.57
N GLY A 16 3.86 -5.71 -16.00
CA GLY A 16 3.11 -6.85 -16.52
C GLY A 16 3.66 -8.22 -16.11
N ALA A 17 4.79 -8.28 -15.40
CA ALA A 17 5.31 -9.50 -14.81
C ALA A 17 4.58 -9.86 -13.51
N SER A 18 4.69 -11.12 -13.13
CA SER A 18 4.20 -11.64 -11.86
C SER A 18 5.21 -12.58 -11.23
N THR A 19 5.20 -12.66 -9.90
CA THR A 19 5.99 -13.64 -9.15
C THR A 19 5.19 -14.22 -7.99
N SER A 20 5.68 -15.31 -7.40
CA SER A 20 5.09 -15.95 -6.24
C SER A 20 6.08 -16.01 -5.08
N VAL A 21 5.61 -15.65 -3.88
CA VAL A 21 6.35 -15.78 -2.62
C VAL A 21 5.62 -16.75 -1.73
N THR A 22 6.32 -17.78 -1.26
CA THR A 22 5.78 -18.72 -0.29
C THR A 22 6.09 -18.23 1.11
N VAL A 23 5.05 -18.13 1.95
CA VAL A 23 5.16 -17.72 3.35
C VAL A 23 4.86 -18.91 4.27
N PRO A 24 5.57 -19.06 5.40
CA PRO A 24 5.22 -20.05 6.40
C PRO A 24 3.81 -19.81 6.97
N ALA A 25 3.15 -20.88 7.44
CA ALA A 25 1.98 -20.72 8.30
C ALA A 25 2.34 -19.87 9.55
N SER A 26 1.42 -18.98 9.96
CA SER A 26 1.66 -18.02 11.06
C SER A 26 2.80 -17.03 10.75
N TRP A 27 2.88 -16.55 9.50
CA TRP A 27 3.81 -15.49 9.09
C TRP A 27 3.21 -14.08 9.19
N SER A 28 4.04 -13.16 9.65
CA SER A 28 3.75 -11.74 9.63
C SER A 28 4.91 -10.93 9.13
N GLY A 29 4.55 -9.90 8.39
CA GLY A 29 5.44 -8.89 7.88
C GLY A 29 4.68 -7.93 6.98
N ARG A 30 5.43 -7.15 6.22
CA ARG A 30 4.89 -6.17 5.28
C ARG A 30 5.44 -6.48 3.90
N ILE A 31 4.62 -6.26 2.89
CA ILE A 31 5.03 -6.28 1.48
C ILE A 31 4.73 -4.88 0.93
N TRP A 32 5.72 -4.26 0.29
CA TRP A 32 5.56 -2.96 -0.36
C TRP A 32 6.39 -2.91 -1.64
N GLY A 33 6.06 -1.97 -2.53
CA GLY A 33 6.76 -1.76 -3.79
C GLY A 33 7.59 -0.47 -3.74
N PRO A 34 8.92 -0.53 -3.57
CA PRO A 34 9.77 0.63 -3.79
C PRO A 34 9.72 1.08 -5.25
N THR A 35 9.82 2.37 -5.54
CA THR A 35 9.83 2.88 -6.93
C THR A 35 10.94 3.89 -7.17
N LEU A 36 11.27 4.07 -8.47
CA LEU A 36 12.34 4.94 -8.94
C LEU A 36 13.69 4.54 -8.31
N CYS A 37 14.00 3.24 -8.41
CA CYS A 37 15.20 2.64 -7.87
C CYS A 37 16.35 2.69 -8.87
N SER A 38 17.57 2.82 -8.35
CA SER A 38 18.80 2.77 -9.14
C SER A 38 19.92 2.13 -8.34
N GLN A 39 20.89 1.58 -9.07
CA GLN A 39 22.13 1.11 -8.49
C GLN A 39 23.25 2.04 -8.92
N ASP A 40 23.98 2.58 -7.95
CA ASP A 40 25.16 3.39 -8.20
C ASP A 40 26.25 2.51 -8.86
N PRO A 41 26.70 2.81 -10.08
CA PRO A 41 27.70 2.00 -10.79
C PRO A 41 29.08 2.00 -10.12
N ALA A 42 29.42 3.05 -9.37
CA ALA A 42 30.72 3.21 -8.73
C ALA A 42 30.76 2.51 -7.36
N THR A 43 29.65 2.54 -6.62
CA THR A 43 29.60 1.98 -5.25
C THR A 43 28.83 0.67 -5.15
N GLY A 44 28.07 0.29 -6.18
CA GLY A 44 27.18 -0.86 -6.17
C GLY A 44 25.95 -0.70 -5.26
N LYS A 45 25.76 0.47 -4.64
CA LYS A 45 24.66 0.71 -3.70
C LYS A 45 23.34 0.86 -4.43
N PHE A 46 22.35 0.12 -3.98
CA PHE A 46 20.98 0.22 -4.44
C PHE A 46 20.20 1.21 -3.57
N ALA A 47 19.44 2.10 -4.21
CA ALA A 47 18.58 3.04 -3.52
C ALA A 47 17.33 3.35 -4.35
N CYS A 48 16.19 3.54 -3.66
CA CYS A 48 14.92 3.95 -4.25
C CYS A 48 14.51 5.34 -3.77
N LEU A 49 13.85 6.11 -4.64
CA LEU A 49 13.32 7.41 -4.22
C LEU A 49 12.14 7.26 -3.26
N THR A 50 11.32 6.22 -3.44
CA THR A 50 10.18 5.92 -2.58
C THR A 50 10.21 4.48 -2.12
N GLY A 51 9.80 4.24 -0.87
CA GLY A 51 9.74 2.89 -0.29
C GLY A 51 11.10 2.22 -0.06
N ASP A 52 12.21 2.97 -0.07
CA ASP A 52 13.54 2.42 0.20
C ASP A 52 13.61 1.80 1.60
N CYS A 53 14.25 0.64 1.71
CA CYS A 53 14.35 -0.09 2.97
C CYS A 53 15.69 0.09 3.68
N GLY A 54 16.55 0.98 3.19
CA GLY A 54 17.79 1.41 3.84
C GLY A 54 18.92 0.37 3.85
N SER A 55 18.74 -0.80 3.23
CA SER A 55 19.76 -1.86 3.19
C SER A 55 20.92 -1.56 2.25
N SER A 56 20.79 -0.54 1.39
CA SER A 56 21.69 -0.28 0.25
C SER A 56 21.76 -1.45 -0.75
N ALA A 57 20.82 -2.40 -0.69
CA ALA A 57 20.73 -3.61 -1.51
C ALA A 57 19.30 -3.82 -1.99
N LEU A 58 19.11 -4.69 -3.00
CA LEU A 58 17.78 -5.04 -3.51
C LEU A 58 16.94 -5.80 -2.47
N GLU A 59 17.58 -6.69 -1.72
CA GLU A 59 16.97 -7.48 -0.65
C GLU A 59 16.85 -6.62 0.62
N CYS A 60 15.68 -6.64 1.26
CA CYS A 60 15.45 -5.93 2.52
C CYS A 60 15.72 -6.85 3.72
N SER A 61 16.45 -6.40 4.74
CA SER A 61 16.71 -7.22 5.94
C SER A 61 15.45 -7.37 6.79
N GLY A 62 14.57 -8.32 6.46
CA GLY A 62 13.29 -8.52 7.13
C GLY A 62 13.40 -8.91 8.61
N ALA A 63 12.49 -8.41 9.45
CA ALA A 63 12.33 -8.82 10.85
C ALA A 63 11.08 -9.71 10.98
N GLY A 64 11.18 -10.85 11.70
CA GLY A 64 10.09 -11.84 11.78
C GLY A 64 9.16 -11.72 13.00
N GLY A 65 7.84 -11.97 12.81
CA GLY A 65 6.87 -12.42 13.85
C GLY A 65 5.42 -11.87 13.79
N LEU A 66 4.42 -12.80 13.89
CA LEU A 66 2.94 -12.77 14.19
C LEU A 66 1.90 -11.90 13.43
N ASP A 67 0.90 -12.58 12.82
CA ASP A 67 0.14 -12.21 11.59
C ASP A 67 -0.96 -11.16 11.75
N PHE A 68 -0.88 -10.10 10.94
CA PHE A 68 -1.98 -9.19 10.57
C PHE A 68 -1.70 -8.68 9.15
N TYR A 69 -2.72 -8.48 8.31
CA TYR A 69 -2.56 -7.88 6.98
C TYR A 69 -3.40 -6.61 6.83
N ASP A 70 -2.78 -5.58 6.26
CA ASP A 70 -3.40 -4.30 5.93
C ASP A 70 -2.74 -3.68 4.70
N VAL A 71 -3.52 -2.91 3.95
CA VAL A 71 -2.97 -1.88 3.06
C VAL A 71 -3.03 -0.58 3.84
N SER A 72 -1.86 -0.08 4.23
CA SER A 72 -1.73 1.09 5.08
C SER A 72 -1.17 2.28 4.31
N LEU A 73 -1.88 3.40 4.42
CA LEU A 73 -1.45 4.73 3.98
C LEU A 73 -0.83 5.51 5.15
N VAL A 74 -0.69 4.88 6.32
CA VAL A 74 -0.09 5.44 7.54
C VAL A 74 1.38 5.78 7.31
N ASP A 75 2.07 4.96 6.50
CA ASP A 75 3.52 5.03 6.27
C ASP A 75 3.90 5.58 4.87
N ARG A 76 3.00 6.35 4.24
CA ARG A 76 3.03 6.98 2.89
C ARG A 76 2.26 6.21 1.82
N TYR A 77 1.95 6.91 0.73
CA TYR A 77 1.46 6.38 -0.54
C TYR A 77 2.47 6.69 -1.64
N ASN A 78 2.82 5.73 -2.49
CA ASN A 78 3.62 5.97 -3.70
C ASN A 78 2.99 5.37 -4.96
N LEU A 79 2.24 4.26 -4.83
CA LEU A 79 1.60 3.55 -5.92
C LEU A 79 0.28 2.90 -5.46
N PRO A 80 -0.71 2.74 -6.36
CA PRO A 80 -1.95 2.07 -6.02
C PRO A 80 -1.72 0.57 -5.84
N MET A 81 -2.41 -0.04 -4.87
CA MET A 81 -2.26 -1.44 -4.51
C MET A 81 -3.63 -2.05 -4.20
N LEU A 82 -3.84 -3.28 -4.65
CA LEU A 82 -5.00 -4.09 -4.32
C LEU A 82 -4.55 -5.45 -3.81
N VAL A 83 -5.14 -5.93 -2.73
CA VAL A 83 -4.93 -7.27 -2.19
C VAL A 83 -6.24 -8.04 -2.35
N VAL A 84 -6.19 -9.17 -3.05
CA VAL A 84 -7.34 -10.05 -3.29
C VAL A 84 -7.03 -11.43 -2.69
N PRO A 85 -7.80 -11.89 -1.70
CA PRO A 85 -7.68 -13.26 -1.21
C PRO A 85 -8.33 -14.26 -2.19
N HIS A 86 -7.70 -15.42 -2.36
CA HIS A 86 -8.12 -16.52 -3.23
C HIS A 86 -8.23 -17.82 -2.43
N GLY A 87 -9.22 -18.66 -2.77
CA GLY A 87 -9.38 -20.00 -2.17
C GLY A 87 -9.87 -20.04 -0.71
N GLY A 88 -9.89 -18.91 -0.01
CA GLY A 88 -10.36 -18.81 1.37
C GLY A 88 -11.88 -18.87 1.52
N ALA A 89 -12.33 -19.31 2.69
CA ALA A 89 -13.75 -19.35 3.04
C ALA A 89 -14.13 -18.18 3.94
N ALA A 90 -15.22 -17.48 3.57
CA ALA A 90 -15.86 -16.55 4.48
C ALA A 90 -16.28 -17.29 5.77
N SER A 91 -15.91 -16.75 6.92
CA SER A 91 -16.15 -17.33 8.23
C SER A 91 -16.68 -16.28 9.19
N ARG A 92 -16.95 -16.67 10.44
CA ARG A 92 -17.27 -15.70 11.50
C ARG A 92 -16.13 -14.69 11.76
N ALA A 93 -14.90 -15.01 11.37
CA ALA A 93 -13.76 -14.12 11.54
C ALA A 93 -13.70 -13.01 10.47
N GLY A 94 -14.21 -13.26 9.26
CA GLY A 94 -14.16 -12.32 8.14
C GLY A 94 -14.63 -12.92 6.81
N ASN A 95 -14.82 -12.07 5.80
CA ASN A 95 -15.52 -12.40 4.56
C ASN A 95 -14.62 -12.43 3.31
N CYS A 96 -13.29 -12.42 3.47
CA CYS A 96 -12.34 -12.47 2.35
C CYS A 96 -12.58 -11.34 1.31
N THR A 97 -12.85 -10.12 1.80
CA THR A 97 -13.03 -8.97 0.90
C THR A 97 -11.68 -8.52 0.35
N ALA A 98 -11.66 -8.17 -0.94
CA ALA A 98 -10.53 -7.44 -1.52
C ALA A 98 -10.35 -6.09 -0.81
N MET A 99 -9.11 -5.69 -0.58
CA MET A 99 -8.78 -4.46 0.13
C MET A 99 -7.63 -3.69 -0.54
N GLY A 100 -7.55 -2.39 -0.28
CA GLY A 100 -6.49 -1.55 -0.83
C GLY A 100 -6.98 -0.23 -1.41
N CYS A 101 -6.14 0.35 -2.25
CA CYS A 101 -6.24 1.71 -2.76
C CYS A 101 -5.90 1.71 -4.25
N ALA A 102 -6.93 1.75 -5.11
CA ALA A 102 -6.75 1.80 -6.57
C ALA A 102 -6.63 3.25 -7.11
N ALA A 103 -6.97 4.25 -6.29
CA ALA A 103 -6.92 5.65 -6.66
C ALA A 103 -5.47 6.15 -6.74
N ASN A 104 -5.16 6.97 -7.75
CA ASN A 104 -3.85 7.62 -7.85
C ASN A 104 -3.80 8.86 -6.93
N LEU A 105 -3.29 8.71 -5.71
CA LEU A 105 -3.23 9.81 -4.75
C LEU A 105 -2.10 10.82 -5.03
N ASN A 106 -1.14 10.50 -5.90
CA ASN A 106 -0.01 11.38 -6.18
C ASN A 106 -0.42 12.72 -6.81
N VAL A 107 -1.49 12.71 -7.61
CA VAL A 107 -2.08 13.91 -8.23
C VAL A 107 -2.90 14.73 -7.23
N ALA A 108 -3.72 14.06 -6.41
CA ALA A 108 -4.60 14.72 -5.44
C ALA A 108 -3.91 15.06 -4.11
N CYS A 109 -2.66 14.64 -3.91
CA CYS A 109 -1.93 14.83 -2.66
C CYS A 109 -1.86 16.32 -2.28
N PRO A 110 -2.23 16.70 -1.04
CA PRO A 110 -2.03 18.04 -0.52
C PRO A 110 -0.57 18.49 -0.67
N GLN A 111 -0.35 19.76 -0.99
CA GLN A 111 0.99 20.25 -1.38
C GLN A 111 2.02 20.07 -0.26
N GLU A 112 1.61 20.31 0.97
CA GLU A 112 2.38 20.15 2.19
C GLU A 112 2.81 18.70 2.49
N MET A 113 2.15 17.70 1.87
CA MET A 113 2.49 16.28 1.99
C MET A 113 3.08 15.70 0.70
N LYS A 114 3.20 16.47 -0.37
CA LYS A 114 3.61 15.99 -1.69
C LYS A 114 5.12 15.77 -1.78
N VAL A 115 5.53 14.62 -2.32
CA VAL A 115 6.92 14.35 -2.70
C VAL A 115 7.06 14.63 -4.20
N THR A 116 8.07 15.40 -4.59
CA THR A 116 8.36 15.73 -5.99
C THR A 116 9.73 15.19 -6.40
N SER A 117 9.91 14.95 -7.70
CA SER A 117 11.20 14.58 -8.27
C SER A 117 11.55 15.51 -9.45
N ALA A 118 12.85 15.78 -9.62
CA ALA A 118 13.34 16.56 -10.75
C ALA A 118 12.98 15.83 -12.06
N GLY A 119 12.25 16.51 -12.96
CA GLY A 119 11.80 15.94 -14.23
C GLY A 119 10.47 15.17 -14.16
N SER A 120 9.78 15.12 -13.02
CA SER A 120 8.40 14.63 -12.94
C SER A 120 7.38 15.76 -13.00
N GLU A 121 6.38 15.65 -13.88
CA GLU A 121 5.22 16.53 -13.91
C GLU A 121 4.24 16.12 -12.81
N GLY A 122 4.47 16.58 -11.57
CA GLY A 122 3.59 16.34 -10.43
C GLY A 122 4.24 15.63 -9.24
N GLY A 123 3.40 15.13 -8.33
CA GLY A 123 3.86 14.35 -7.18
C GLY A 123 4.25 12.93 -7.59
N VAL A 124 5.28 12.37 -6.95
CA VAL A 124 5.71 10.97 -7.12
C VAL A 124 5.35 10.08 -5.93
N ALA A 125 5.01 10.70 -4.80
CA ALA A 125 4.47 10.06 -3.60
C ALA A 125 3.68 11.09 -2.77
N CYS A 126 2.86 10.60 -1.85
CA CYS A 126 2.15 11.38 -0.85
C CYS A 126 2.54 10.91 0.55
N LYS A 127 3.08 11.83 1.36
CA LYS A 127 3.39 11.57 2.76
C LYS A 127 2.12 11.43 3.59
N SER A 128 2.21 10.69 4.70
CA SER A 128 1.22 10.81 5.77
C SER A 128 1.45 12.12 6.54
N ALA A 129 0.45 12.53 7.32
CA ALA A 129 0.58 13.70 8.19
C ALA A 129 1.68 13.52 9.25
N CYS A 130 1.86 12.30 9.77
CA CYS A 130 2.94 12.00 10.70
C CYS A 130 4.31 12.25 10.05
N ASP A 131 4.53 11.75 8.83
CA ASP A 131 5.78 11.96 8.11
C ASP A 131 6.02 13.41 7.67
N ALA A 132 4.95 14.15 7.40
CA ALA A 132 5.06 15.54 6.96
C ALA A 132 5.33 16.51 8.12
N PHE A 133 4.69 16.30 9.27
CA PHE A 133 4.66 17.28 10.37
C PHE A 133 5.32 16.78 11.66
N GLY A 134 5.37 15.47 11.90
CA GLY A 134 5.94 14.88 13.12
C GLY A 134 5.12 15.10 14.40
N ASP A 135 3.94 15.70 14.30
CA ASP A 135 3.12 16.00 15.48
C ASP A 135 2.59 14.71 16.14
N PRO A 136 2.62 14.62 17.49
CA PRO A 136 2.14 13.43 18.21
C PRO A 136 0.70 13.03 17.89
N GLN A 137 -0.16 14.00 17.57
CA GLN A 137 -1.55 13.76 17.17
C GLN A 137 -1.69 13.05 15.81
N TYR A 138 -0.75 13.25 14.89
CA TYR A 138 -0.74 12.57 13.59
C TYR A 138 0.00 11.25 13.66
N CYS A 139 1.01 11.17 14.52
CA CYS A 139 1.81 9.97 14.73
C CYS A 139 1.22 9.01 15.78
N CYS A 140 0.11 9.38 16.41
CA CYS A 140 -0.52 8.64 17.51
C CYS A 140 0.50 8.22 18.59
N SER A 141 1.28 9.18 19.09
CA SER A 141 2.34 8.95 20.05
C SER A 141 2.17 9.79 21.33
N GLY A 142 2.85 9.40 22.40
CA GLY A 142 2.77 10.10 23.69
C GLY A 142 1.34 10.15 24.24
N ALA A 143 0.81 11.36 24.45
CA ALA A 143 -0.58 11.57 24.91
C ALA A 143 -1.64 11.03 23.93
N TYR A 144 -1.27 10.87 22.66
CA TYR A 144 -2.11 10.33 21.59
C TYR A 144 -1.83 8.83 21.35
N GLY A 145 -1.15 8.14 22.26
CA GLY A 145 -0.79 6.72 22.12
C GLY A 145 -1.93 5.73 22.32
N SER A 146 -3.20 6.14 22.16
CA SER A 146 -4.35 5.25 22.28
C SER A 146 -5.46 5.61 21.29
N PRO A 147 -6.33 4.66 20.91
CA PRO A 147 -7.48 4.93 20.04
C PRO A 147 -8.42 6.00 20.60
N ASN A 148 -8.51 6.13 21.93
CA ASN A 148 -9.38 7.12 22.59
C ASN A 148 -8.82 8.55 22.53
N THR A 149 -7.52 8.69 22.26
CA THR A 149 -6.83 9.99 22.30
C THR A 149 -6.33 10.43 20.93
N CYS A 150 -6.02 9.52 20.01
CA CYS A 150 -5.66 9.84 18.63
C CYS A 150 -6.86 9.72 17.70
N ASN A 151 -7.44 10.87 17.36
CA ASN A 151 -8.61 10.97 16.50
C ASN A 151 -8.21 11.15 15.03
N PRO A 152 -9.11 10.82 14.08
CA PRO A 152 -8.93 11.17 12.68
C PRO A 152 -8.67 12.67 12.48
N SER A 153 -7.84 12.99 11.50
CA SER A 153 -7.54 14.37 11.08
C SER A 153 -8.03 14.61 9.65
N GLN A 154 -8.07 15.88 9.22
CA GLN A 154 -8.39 16.22 7.83
C GLN A 154 -7.49 15.48 6.81
N TYR A 155 -6.24 15.18 7.19
CA TYR A 155 -5.28 14.47 6.34
C TYR A 155 -5.57 12.96 6.29
N SER A 156 -5.88 12.32 7.43
CA SER A 156 -6.25 10.91 7.41
C SER A 156 -7.62 10.70 6.75
N GLU A 157 -8.55 11.64 6.88
CA GLU A 157 -9.81 11.61 6.14
C GLU A 157 -9.62 11.77 4.62
N PHE A 158 -8.62 12.55 4.16
CA PHE A 158 -8.29 12.62 2.73
C PHE A 158 -7.97 11.23 2.17
N PHE A 159 -7.08 10.49 2.84
CA PHE A 159 -6.74 9.12 2.47
C PHE A 159 -7.95 8.19 2.55
N LYS A 160 -8.75 8.31 3.62
CA LYS A 160 -9.91 7.45 3.85
C LYS A 160 -11.00 7.62 2.80
N ARG A 161 -11.28 8.86 2.40
CA ARG A 161 -12.25 9.17 1.35
C ARG A 161 -11.85 8.57 0.00
N ALA A 162 -10.55 8.62 -0.32
CA ALA A 162 -10.06 8.06 -1.56
C ALA A 162 -9.98 6.52 -1.52
N CYS A 163 -9.65 5.96 -0.35
CA CYS A 163 -9.40 4.53 -0.16
C CYS A 163 -10.08 4.00 1.12
N PRO A 164 -11.41 3.77 1.10
CA PRO A 164 -12.18 3.42 2.31
C PRO A 164 -11.76 2.08 2.94
N LYS A 165 -11.23 1.15 2.14
CA LYS A 165 -10.78 -0.18 2.56
C LYS A 165 -9.26 -0.26 2.78
N ALA A 166 -8.64 0.87 3.15
CA ALA A 166 -7.24 0.97 3.53
C ALA A 166 -7.13 1.75 4.85
N TYR A 167 -6.10 1.46 5.65
CA TYR A 167 -5.82 2.24 6.85
C TYR A 167 -5.36 3.64 6.46
N SER A 168 -5.99 4.66 7.03
CA SER A 168 -5.59 6.05 6.82
C SER A 168 -4.78 6.68 7.96
N TYR A 169 -4.81 6.08 9.15
CA TYR A 169 -4.00 6.44 10.33
C TYR A 169 -3.88 5.22 11.27
N ALA A 170 -3.07 5.34 12.34
CA ALA A 170 -2.66 4.21 13.16
C ALA A 170 -3.78 3.44 13.88
N TYR A 171 -4.93 4.08 14.14
CA TYR A 171 -6.08 3.44 14.80
C TYR A 171 -7.32 3.35 13.92
N ASP A 172 -7.15 3.27 12.59
CA ASP A 172 -8.25 3.10 11.63
C ASP A 172 -8.71 1.62 11.51
N ASP A 173 -9.03 0.98 12.63
CA ASP A 173 -9.29 -0.47 12.69
C ASP A 173 -10.68 -0.87 12.14
N GLY A 174 -11.73 -0.13 12.49
CA GLY A 174 -13.13 -0.52 12.29
C GLY A 174 -13.58 -0.67 10.84
N THR A 175 -12.84 -0.15 9.87
CA THR A 175 -13.17 -0.25 8.43
C THR A 175 -12.00 -0.73 7.56
N SER A 176 -10.86 -1.01 8.16
CA SER A 176 -9.61 -1.31 7.44
C SER A 176 -9.00 -2.65 7.82
N THR A 177 -9.51 -3.31 8.85
CA THR A 177 -9.10 -4.67 9.22
C THR A 177 -9.97 -5.68 8.49
N PHE A 178 -9.36 -6.53 7.67
CA PHE A 178 -10.06 -7.63 7.01
C PHE A 178 -9.40 -8.95 7.41
N THR A 179 -10.18 -10.02 7.45
CA THR A 179 -9.64 -11.36 7.69
C THR A 179 -10.19 -12.35 6.67
N CYS A 180 -9.36 -13.34 6.34
CA CYS A 180 -9.71 -14.44 5.47
C CYS A 180 -9.00 -15.70 5.97
N ALA A 181 -9.74 -16.80 6.12
CA ALA A 181 -9.18 -18.06 6.58
C ALA A 181 -8.73 -18.89 5.38
N SER A 182 -7.52 -19.46 5.47
CA SER A 182 -6.97 -20.41 4.48
C SER A 182 -6.99 -19.89 3.04
N ALA A 183 -6.47 -18.67 2.84
CA ALA A 183 -6.39 -18.04 1.53
C ALA A 183 -4.94 -17.87 1.07
N ASP A 184 -4.77 -17.97 -0.24
CA ASP A 184 -3.67 -17.32 -0.95
C ASP A 184 -4.03 -15.85 -1.18
N TYR A 185 -3.05 -14.98 -1.37
CA TYR A 185 -3.27 -13.56 -1.62
C TYR A 185 -2.61 -13.12 -2.92
N GLU A 186 -3.34 -12.39 -3.74
CA GLU A 186 -2.79 -11.70 -4.91
C GLU A 186 -2.67 -10.21 -4.59
N ILE A 187 -1.44 -9.72 -4.58
CA ILE A 187 -1.10 -8.30 -4.40
C ILE A 187 -0.85 -7.71 -5.77
N THR A 188 -1.75 -6.86 -6.25
CA THR A 188 -1.61 -6.16 -7.52
C THR A 188 -1.16 -4.73 -7.30
N PHE A 189 -0.02 -4.36 -7.87
CA PHE A 189 0.45 -3.00 -8.00
C PHE A 189 -0.10 -2.37 -9.27
N CYS A 190 -0.58 -1.13 -9.14
CA CYS A 190 -1.27 -0.39 -10.20
C CYS A 190 -2.42 -1.19 -10.83
N PRO A 191 -3.40 -1.67 -10.02
CA PRO A 191 -4.53 -2.43 -10.53
C PRO A 191 -5.29 -1.61 -11.58
N LYS A 192 -5.70 -2.28 -12.65
CA LYS A 192 -6.59 -1.64 -13.64
C LYS A 192 -7.94 -1.35 -12.98
N PRO A 193 -8.52 -0.16 -13.20
CA PRO A 193 -9.88 0.12 -12.73
C PRO A 193 -10.83 -0.89 -13.34
N SER A 194 -11.43 -1.74 -12.51
CA SER A 194 -12.33 -2.80 -12.95
C SER A 194 -13.70 -2.20 -13.20
N THR A 195 -14.21 -2.26 -14.43
CA THR A 195 -15.60 -1.88 -14.76
C THR A 195 -16.62 -2.97 -14.39
N SER A 196 -16.17 -4.09 -13.83
CA SER A 196 -17.01 -5.26 -13.54
C SER A 196 -17.14 -5.51 -12.04
N VAL A 197 -18.31 -5.16 -11.52
CA VAL A 197 -18.76 -5.31 -10.12
C VAL A 197 -18.66 -6.76 -9.61
N LYS A 198 -18.52 -7.75 -10.51
CA LYS A 198 -18.50 -9.18 -10.18
C LYS A 198 -17.14 -9.75 -9.80
N ALA A 199 -16.03 -9.21 -10.31
CA ALA A 199 -14.68 -9.67 -9.96
C ALA A 199 -14.14 -9.01 -8.68
N ALA A 200 -14.75 -7.89 -8.28
CA ALA A 200 -14.26 -7.05 -7.18
C ALA A 200 -15.08 -7.19 -5.89
N GLY A 201 -15.83 -8.28 -5.70
CA GLY A 201 -16.64 -8.46 -4.49
C GLY A 201 -17.65 -7.34 -4.25
N GLY A 202 -18.29 -6.83 -5.32
CA GLY A 202 -19.51 -6.03 -5.21
C GLY A 202 -19.38 -4.52 -4.97
N GLU A 203 -18.18 -3.92 -4.84
CA GLU A 203 -18.12 -2.49 -4.48
C GLU A 203 -16.89 -1.70 -4.98
N TYR A 204 -16.13 -2.20 -5.96
CA TYR A 204 -15.14 -1.38 -6.68
C TYR A 204 -15.74 -0.70 -7.91
N ALA A 205 -17.01 -0.29 -7.83
CA ALA A 205 -17.54 0.67 -8.78
C ALA A 205 -16.90 2.04 -8.45
N MET A 206 -15.84 2.38 -9.18
CA MET A 206 -15.39 3.75 -9.44
C MET A 206 -15.80 4.80 -8.39
N LEU A 207 -14.93 5.08 -7.42
CA LEU A 207 -14.74 6.47 -7.00
C LEU A 207 -13.64 7.09 -7.86
N ALA A 208 -13.88 7.11 -9.18
CA ALA A 208 -13.57 8.30 -9.95
C ALA A 208 -14.65 9.34 -9.64
N ALA A 209 -14.84 9.65 -8.35
CA ALA A 209 -15.54 10.85 -7.98
C ALA A 209 -14.55 11.98 -8.23
N GLU A 210 -14.85 12.75 -9.27
CA GLU A 210 -14.27 14.05 -9.52
C GLU A 210 -14.15 14.81 -8.19
N VAL A 211 -12.92 14.95 -7.68
CA VAL A 211 -12.62 16.01 -6.72
C VAL A 211 -12.68 17.29 -7.53
N SER A 212 -13.90 17.83 -7.62
CA SER A 212 -14.23 19.00 -8.44
C SER A 212 -13.35 20.18 -8.02
N GLY A 213 -12.52 20.63 -8.96
CA GLY A 213 -11.50 21.63 -8.73
C GLY A 213 -10.70 22.03 -9.98
N GLY A 214 -11.35 22.11 -11.15
CA GLY A 214 -10.89 22.94 -12.27
C GLY A 214 -9.88 22.36 -13.27
N VAL A 215 -10.26 22.52 -14.55
CA VAL A 215 -9.54 22.31 -15.83
C VAL A 215 -9.17 20.87 -16.25
N ALA A 216 -10.06 20.33 -17.09
CA ALA A 216 -9.78 19.23 -18.01
C ALA A 216 -8.67 19.62 -19.00
N SER A 217 -7.63 18.78 -19.11
CA SER A 217 -7.07 18.26 -20.36
C SER A 217 -5.63 17.73 -20.16
N SER A 218 -5.48 16.45 -19.83
CA SER A 218 -4.46 15.60 -20.45
C SER A 218 -4.82 14.14 -20.19
N SER A 219 -5.01 13.40 -21.27
CA SER A 219 -5.07 11.93 -21.26
C SER A 219 -3.68 11.40 -20.91
N TRP A 220 -3.35 11.37 -19.62
CA TRP A 220 -2.17 10.68 -19.12
C TRP A 220 -2.60 9.28 -18.67
N THR A 221 -2.62 8.33 -19.60
CA THR A 221 -2.57 6.90 -19.26
C THR A 221 -1.09 6.55 -19.12
N PRO A 222 -0.54 6.48 -17.90
CA PRO A 222 0.78 5.91 -17.76
C PRO A 222 0.70 4.44 -18.24
N PRO A 223 1.77 3.88 -18.84
CA PRO A 223 1.83 2.47 -19.18
C PRO A 223 2.05 1.68 -17.88
N LEU A 224 1.11 1.77 -16.94
CA LEU A 224 1.11 0.95 -15.75
C LEU A 224 0.50 -0.39 -16.16
N SER A 225 1.33 -1.24 -16.76
CA SER A 225 1.02 -2.66 -16.79
C SER A 225 0.98 -3.12 -15.33
N ALA A 226 -0.19 -3.59 -14.89
CA ALA A 226 -0.38 -4.11 -13.54
C ALA A 226 0.65 -5.22 -13.27
N VAL A 227 1.19 -5.20 -12.07
CA VAL A 227 2.21 -6.15 -11.61
C VAL A 227 1.63 -6.90 -10.44
N ALA A 228 1.78 -8.23 -10.38
CA ALA A 228 1.17 -9.04 -9.33
C ALA A 228 2.19 -9.89 -8.56
N VAL A 229 2.00 -9.96 -7.24
CA VAL A 229 2.71 -10.88 -6.35
C VAL A 229 1.68 -11.83 -5.76
N ALA A 230 1.80 -13.11 -6.07
CA ALA A 230 1.04 -14.16 -5.40
C ALA A 230 1.75 -14.55 -4.11
N VAL A 231 1.03 -14.58 -2.99
CA VAL A 231 1.51 -14.98 -1.68
C VAL A 231 0.75 -16.21 -1.25
N SER A 232 1.46 -17.32 -1.08
CA SER A 232 0.86 -18.61 -0.72
C SER A 232 1.40 -19.14 0.60
N ALA A 233 0.50 -19.61 1.46
CA ALA A 233 0.85 -20.24 2.72
C ALA A 233 1.07 -21.76 2.53
N THR A 234 2.14 -22.30 3.11
CA THR A 234 2.40 -23.76 3.19
C THR A 234 1.83 -24.40 4.43
#